data_AF-A0A7C3MQ23-F1
#
_entry.id   AF-A0A7C3MQ23-F1
#
_cell.length_a   1.000
_cell.length_b   1.000
_cell.length_c   1.000
_cell.angle_alpha   90.00
_cell.angle_beta   90.00
_cell.angle_gamma   90.00
#
_symmetry.space_group_name_H-M   'P 1'
#
loop_
_entity.id
_entity.type
_entity.pdbx_description
1 polymer ?
#
loop_
_entity_poly.entity_id
_entity_poly.type
_entity_poly.pdbx_seq_one_letter_code
_entity_poly.pdbx_strand_id
1 'polypeptide(L)'
;MNEREAAIAMAEGRIPSPARIGDLTLVKMRITGSGMSYRSGLKEYVWREPEIFATQEFADRCNGIPVVYEHTNDQDEIVERIMGTVIYPYVEGDEVWGIVRIFLEHDIDMMVSSHTSTSPAVVFLDPAELNVTRLPSGEVVRIEGRPTIIDHLAVVPLGVWDKGTDPKGIRMNQS
;
A
#
# COMPACT_ATOMS: atom_id res chain seq x y z
N MET A 1 23.89 7.70 9.93
CA MET A 1 22.57 7.72 9.30
C MET A 1 21.58 7.18 10.30
N ASN A 2 20.61 7.97 10.73
CA ASN A 2 19.48 7.48 11.53
C ASN A 2 18.41 6.85 10.61
N GLU A 3 17.38 6.24 11.19
CA GLU A 3 16.32 5.54 10.46
C GLU A 3 15.55 6.46 9.49
N ARG A 4 15.32 7.72 9.88
CA ARG A 4 14.64 8.71 9.04
C ARG A 4 15.49 9.13 7.84
N GLU A 5 16.78 9.38 8.05
CA GLU A 5 17.74 9.69 6.99
C GLU A 5 17.87 8.53 6.00
N ALA A 6 17.85 7.28 6.49
CA ALA A 6 17.85 6.08 5.66
C ALA A 6 16.55 5.95 4.86
N ALA A 7 15.39 6.20 5.46
CA ALA A 7 14.11 6.18 4.77
C ALA A 7 14.04 7.22 3.64
N ILE A 8 14.48 8.45 3.91
CA ILE A 8 14.58 9.50 2.88
C ILE A 8 15.54 9.08 1.78
N ALA A 9 16.72 8.54 2.13
CA ALA A 9 17.68 8.06 1.15
C ALA A 9 17.13 6.93 0.28
N MET A 10 16.33 6.01 0.85
CA MET A 10 15.69 4.93 0.10
C MET A 10 14.60 5.44 -0.84
N ALA A 11 13.79 6.40 -0.37
CA ALA A 11 12.76 7.03 -1.20
C ALA A 11 13.39 7.74 -2.41
N GLU A 12 14.52 8.41 -2.21
CA GLU A 12 15.31 9.07 -3.26
C GLU A 12 16.15 8.10 -4.11
N GLY A 13 16.11 6.80 -3.84
CA GLY A 13 16.90 5.80 -4.57
C GLY A 13 18.40 5.82 -4.31
N ARG A 14 18.86 6.50 -3.25
CA ARG A 14 20.28 6.54 -2.84
C ARG A 14 20.75 5.30 -2.11
N ILE A 15 19.84 4.49 -1.57
CA ILE A 15 20.13 3.16 -0.99
C ILE A 15 19.13 2.13 -1.53
N PRO A 16 19.51 0.83 -1.61
CA PRO A 16 18.63 -0.22 -2.12
C PRO A 16 17.46 -0.50 -1.16
N SER A 17 16.46 -1.21 -1.66
CA SER A 17 15.36 -1.78 -0.88
C SER A 17 15.28 -3.28 -1.17
N PRO A 18 15.27 -4.15 -0.15
CA PRO A 18 15.32 -3.84 1.29
C PRO A 18 16.72 -3.42 1.77
N ALA A 19 16.81 -2.71 2.90
CA ALA A 19 18.07 -2.36 3.55
C ALA A 19 18.00 -2.50 5.07
N ARG A 20 18.99 -3.19 5.66
CA ARG A 20 19.09 -3.38 7.12
C ARG A 20 19.76 -2.17 7.77
N ILE A 21 19.13 -1.64 8.83
CA ILE A 21 19.62 -0.53 9.65
C ILE A 21 19.62 -0.99 11.11
N GLY A 22 20.75 -1.50 11.60
CA GLY A 22 20.81 -2.13 12.92
C GLY A 22 19.95 -3.40 12.98
N ASP A 23 18.97 -3.42 13.89
CA ASP A 23 18.07 -4.56 14.11
C ASP A 23 16.76 -4.49 13.33
N LEU A 24 16.55 -3.45 12.51
CA LEU A 24 15.37 -3.34 11.64
C LEU A 24 15.75 -3.37 10.17
N THR A 25 14.78 -3.73 9.33
CA THR A 25 14.89 -3.68 7.87
C THR A 25 13.91 -2.65 7.32
N LEU A 26 14.40 -1.78 6.45
CA LEU A 26 13.59 -0.83 5.70
C LEU A 26 13.21 -1.41 4.34
N VAL A 27 11.96 -1.22 3.93
CA VAL A 27 11.42 -1.72 2.66
C VAL A 27 10.58 -0.62 2.00
N LYS A 28 10.79 -0.37 0.71
CA LYS A 28 9.96 0.52 -0.12
C LYS A 28 8.73 -0.23 -0.61
N MET A 29 7.54 0.25 -0.21
CA MET A 29 6.24 -0.33 -0.54
C MET A 29 5.32 0.72 -1.16
N ARG A 30 4.54 0.34 -2.16
CA ARG A 30 3.43 1.14 -2.66
C ARG A 30 2.29 1.05 -1.66
N ILE A 31 1.74 2.18 -1.26
CA ILE A 31 0.56 2.22 -0.39
C ILE A 31 -0.69 2.18 -1.25
N THR A 32 -0.81 3.10 -2.22
CA THR A 32 -1.96 3.15 -3.14
C THR A 32 -1.54 3.69 -4.50
N GLY A 33 -2.32 3.34 -5.53
CA GLY A 33 -2.33 4.06 -6.79
C GLY A 33 -3.58 4.90 -6.97
N SER A 34 -3.63 5.64 -8.08
CA SER A 34 -4.82 6.33 -8.56
C SER A 34 -5.16 5.95 -10.01
N GLY A 35 -6.27 6.50 -10.50
CA GLY A 35 -6.87 6.14 -11.78
C GLY A 35 -7.69 4.85 -11.71
N MET A 36 -7.84 4.20 -12.86
CA MET A 36 -8.63 2.98 -13.01
C MET A 36 -7.80 1.74 -12.64
N SER A 37 -8.40 0.81 -11.90
CA SER A 37 -7.90 -0.56 -11.77
C SER A 37 -9.05 -1.57 -11.73
N TYR A 38 -8.74 -2.84 -11.94
CA TYR A 38 -9.71 -3.93 -11.92
C TYR A 38 -9.51 -4.84 -10.70
N ARG A 39 -10.59 -5.09 -9.95
CA ARG A 39 -10.62 -5.97 -8.78
C ARG A 39 -11.16 -7.33 -9.17
N SER A 40 -10.28 -8.25 -9.56
CA SER A 40 -10.65 -9.59 -10.05
C SER A 40 -11.55 -10.38 -9.08
N GLY A 41 -11.26 -10.32 -7.77
CA GLY A 41 -12.06 -10.98 -6.73
C GLY A 41 -13.49 -10.44 -6.61
N LEU A 42 -13.72 -9.17 -6.96
CA LEU A 42 -15.03 -8.52 -6.89
C LEU A 42 -15.68 -8.34 -8.27
N LYS A 43 -14.96 -8.64 -9.35
CA LYS A 43 -15.39 -8.47 -10.74
C LYS A 43 -15.91 -7.05 -11.05
N GLU A 44 -15.19 -6.05 -10.55
CA GLU A 44 -15.52 -4.64 -10.75
C GLU A 44 -14.26 -3.79 -11.02
N TYR A 45 -14.46 -2.67 -11.72
CA TYR A 45 -13.45 -1.62 -11.80
C TYR A 45 -13.56 -0.69 -10.60
N VAL A 46 -12.42 -0.21 -10.14
CA VAL A 46 -12.31 0.86 -9.15
C VAL A 46 -11.63 2.06 -9.77
N TRP A 47 -12.14 3.25 -9.51
CA TRP A 47 -11.54 4.53 -9.87
C TRP A 47 -11.20 5.32 -8.62
N ARG A 48 -9.96 5.77 -8.53
CA ARG A 48 -9.47 6.67 -7.49
C ARG A 48 -8.98 7.96 -8.12
N GLU A 49 -9.53 9.10 -7.72
CA GLU A 49 -9.09 10.39 -8.25
C GLU A 49 -7.68 10.74 -7.74
N PRO A 50 -6.72 11.09 -8.62
CA PRO A 50 -5.37 11.48 -8.21
C PRO A 50 -5.36 12.67 -7.24
N GLU A 51 -6.29 13.63 -7.42
CA GLU A 51 -6.46 14.80 -6.54
C GLU A 51 -6.92 14.45 -5.12
N ILE A 52 -7.30 13.19 -4.88
CA ILE A 52 -7.64 12.65 -3.56
C ILE A 52 -6.55 11.70 -3.08
N PHE A 53 -6.15 10.73 -3.91
CA PHE A 53 -5.32 9.59 -3.49
C PHE A 53 -3.82 9.74 -3.77
N ALA A 54 -3.41 10.67 -4.62
CA ALA A 54 -2.01 10.92 -4.97
C ALA A 54 -1.57 12.31 -4.48
N THR A 55 -1.90 12.64 -3.23
CA THR A 55 -1.63 13.94 -2.60
C THR A 55 -0.74 13.81 -1.39
N GLN A 56 -0.06 14.91 -1.04
CA GLN A 56 0.73 14.96 0.19
C GLN A 56 -0.15 14.77 1.43
N GLU A 57 -1.38 15.28 1.43
CA GLU A 57 -2.34 15.05 2.51
C GLU A 57 -2.62 13.56 2.73
N PHE A 58 -2.85 12.81 1.64
CA PHE A 58 -3.05 11.37 1.73
C PHE A 58 -1.79 10.66 2.25
N ALA A 59 -0.62 11.04 1.73
CA ALA A 59 0.66 10.49 2.17
C ALA A 59 0.88 10.74 3.67
N ASP A 60 0.69 11.97 4.15
CA ASP A 60 0.87 12.33 5.56
C ASP A 60 -0.02 11.48 6.49
N ARG A 61 -1.26 11.20 6.07
CA ARG A 61 -2.19 10.31 6.80
C ARG A 61 -1.75 8.85 6.83
N CYS A 62 -0.88 8.42 5.92
CA CYS A 62 -0.32 7.08 5.92
C CYS A 62 0.84 6.92 6.91
N ASN A 63 1.32 8.00 7.54
CA ASN A 63 2.41 7.89 8.51
C ASN A 63 1.93 7.14 9.76
N GLY A 64 2.64 6.06 10.12
CA GLY A 64 2.34 5.25 11.28
C GLY A 64 1.27 4.17 11.07
N ILE A 65 0.65 4.05 9.88
CA ILE A 65 -0.31 2.97 9.64
C ILE A 65 0.41 1.60 9.75
N PRO A 66 -0.26 0.59 10.32
CA PRO A 66 0.28 -0.75 10.40
C PRO A 66 0.42 -1.38 9.02
N VAL A 67 1.46 -2.21 8.87
CA VAL A 67 1.64 -3.10 7.73
C VAL A 67 1.37 -4.52 8.21
N VAL A 68 0.46 -5.21 7.54
CA VAL A 68 -0.08 -6.50 8.01
C VAL A 68 0.09 -7.60 6.96
N TYR A 69 0.18 -8.84 7.43
CA TYR A 69 0.14 -10.03 6.57
C TYR A 69 -1.28 -10.35 6.12
N GLU A 70 -1.53 -10.17 4.81
CA GLU A 70 -2.84 -10.32 4.16
C GLU A 70 -3.98 -9.51 4.82
N HIS A 71 -5.12 -9.45 4.14
CA HIS A 71 -6.32 -8.89 4.76
C HIS A 71 -6.97 -9.93 5.70
N THR A 72 -7.52 -9.44 6.81
CA THR A 72 -8.48 -10.17 7.65
C THR A 72 -9.62 -9.23 8.02
N ASN A 73 -10.80 -9.80 8.28
CA ASN A 73 -11.95 -9.05 8.77
C ASN A 73 -12.05 -9.10 10.30
N ASP A 74 -11.19 -9.88 10.95
CA ASP A 74 -11.13 -10.00 12.41
C ASP A 74 -10.13 -8.97 12.97
N GLN A 75 -10.63 -8.07 13.82
CA GLN A 75 -9.80 -7.01 14.41
C GLN A 75 -8.73 -7.54 15.35
N ASP A 76 -8.97 -8.67 16.03
CA ASP A 76 -7.99 -9.27 16.93
C ASP A 76 -6.86 -9.92 16.11
N GLU A 77 -7.19 -10.54 14.99
CA GLU A 77 -6.19 -11.09 14.06
C GLU A 77 -5.33 -10.01 13.40
N ILE A 78 -5.85 -8.79 13.19
CA ILE A 78 -5.05 -7.70 12.62
C ILE A 78 -3.80 -7.47 13.46
N VAL A 79 -3.94 -7.44 14.79
CA VAL A 79 -2.82 -7.20 15.72
C VAL A 79 -1.76 -8.28 15.59
N GLU A 80 -2.18 -9.55 15.50
CA GLU A 80 -1.27 -10.70 15.33
C GLU A 80 -0.56 -10.71 13.97
N ARG A 81 -1.17 -10.09 12.97
CA ARG A 81 -0.64 -10.00 11.60
C ARG A 81 0.23 -8.77 11.36
N ILE A 82 0.42 -7.87 12.33
CA ILE A 82 1.28 -6.69 12.16
C ILE A 82 2.74 -7.13 11.98
N MET A 83 3.28 -6.85 10.81
CA MET A 83 4.68 -7.11 10.43
C MET A 83 5.56 -5.87 10.62
N GLY A 84 4.94 -4.69 10.60
CA GLY A 84 5.66 -3.44 10.67
C GLY A 84 4.77 -2.21 10.56
N THR A 85 5.37 -1.09 10.19
CA THR A 85 4.65 0.18 10.08
C THR A 85 5.33 1.13 9.09
N VAL A 86 4.52 1.95 8.43
CA VAL A 86 4.98 3.01 7.54
C VAL A 86 5.64 4.12 8.36
N ILE A 87 6.88 4.48 8.06
CA ILE A 87 7.62 5.54 8.75
C ILE A 87 7.88 6.77 7.88
N TYR A 88 7.82 6.62 6.55
CA TYR A 88 8.06 7.72 5.61
C TYR A 88 7.21 7.54 4.35
N PRO A 89 5.96 8.02 4.35
CA PRO A 89 5.12 8.07 3.16
C PRO A 89 5.46 9.29 2.29
N TYR A 90 5.34 9.15 0.98
CA TYR A 90 5.58 10.20 -0.01
C TYR A 90 4.81 9.94 -1.30
N VAL A 91 4.59 10.99 -2.08
CA VAL A 91 3.99 10.91 -3.41
C VAL A 91 5.07 10.65 -4.45
N GLU A 92 4.84 9.70 -5.36
CA GLU A 92 5.68 9.43 -6.52
C GLU A 92 4.77 9.27 -7.74
N GLY A 93 4.66 10.33 -8.56
CA GLY A 93 3.76 10.35 -9.71
C GLY A 93 2.28 10.33 -9.30
N ASP A 94 1.53 9.33 -9.79
CA ASP A 94 0.11 9.10 -9.51
C ASP A 94 -0.12 8.05 -8.40
N GLU A 95 0.94 7.72 -7.64
CA GLU A 95 0.93 6.75 -6.56
C GLU A 95 1.44 7.37 -5.25
N VAL A 96 1.03 6.79 -4.13
CA VAL A 96 1.62 7.03 -2.81
C VAL A 96 2.45 5.82 -2.45
N TRP A 97 3.72 6.08 -2.13
CA TRP A 97 4.70 5.12 -1.68
C TRP A 97 5.07 5.38 -0.24
N GLY A 98 5.65 4.38 0.42
CA GLY A 98 6.12 4.51 1.78
C GLY A 98 7.35 3.66 2.03
N ILE A 99 8.20 4.14 2.93
CA ILE A 99 9.21 3.31 3.56
C ILE A 99 8.64 2.72 4.83
N VAL A 100 8.73 1.40 4.91
CA VAL A 100 8.20 0.58 5.99
C VAL A 100 9.36 0.02 6.79
N ARG A 101 9.26 0.07 8.12
CA ARG A 101 10.17 -0.67 8.99
C ARG A 101 9.56 -2.04 9.30
N ILE A 102 10.37 -3.08 9.19
CA ILE A 102 10.04 -4.48 9.49
C ILE A 102 11.08 -5.01 10.46
N PHE A 103 10.63 -5.77 11.46
CA PHE A 103 11.50 -6.24 12.54
C PHE A 103 11.98 -7.68 12.36
N LEU A 104 11.13 -8.55 11.79
CA LEU A 104 11.41 -9.98 11.72
C LEU A 104 11.95 -10.37 10.34
N GLU A 105 12.97 -11.22 10.31
CA GLU A 105 13.61 -11.63 9.05
C GLU A 105 12.71 -12.54 8.21
N HIS A 106 11.94 -13.42 8.86
CA HIS A 106 11.00 -14.31 8.17
C HIS A 106 9.90 -13.54 7.42
N ASP A 107 9.51 -12.37 7.93
CA ASP A 107 8.57 -11.46 7.29
C ASP A 107 9.15 -10.90 5.97
N ILE A 108 10.44 -10.54 5.99
CA ILE A 108 11.18 -10.11 4.79
C ILE A 108 11.26 -11.24 3.78
N ASP A 109 11.63 -12.45 4.20
CA ASP A 109 11.74 -13.61 3.31
C ASP A 109 10.40 -13.94 2.63
N MET A 110 9.30 -13.82 3.37
CA MET A 110 7.94 -14.01 2.86
C MET A 110 7.59 -12.93 1.81
N MET A 111 7.87 -11.65 2.09
CA MET A 111 7.68 -10.54 1.16
C MET A 111 8.50 -10.68 -0.13
N VAL A 112 9.68 -11.28 -0.04
CA VAL A 112 10.57 -11.52 -1.20
C VAL A 112 10.11 -12.71 -2.04
N SER A 113 9.57 -13.75 -1.41
CA SER A 113 9.33 -15.04 -2.06
C SER A 113 7.93 -15.22 -2.63
N SER A 114 6.90 -14.66 -1.98
CA SER A 114 5.51 -15.00 -2.28
C SER A 114 4.54 -13.83 -2.26
N HIS A 115 4.83 -12.77 -1.50
CA HIS A 115 3.94 -11.61 -1.35
C HIS A 115 4.64 -10.32 -1.74
N THR A 116 4.83 -10.15 -3.04
CA THR A 116 5.60 -9.04 -3.64
C THR A 116 4.75 -7.81 -3.96
N SER A 117 3.51 -7.77 -3.47
CA SER A 117 2.62 -6.63 -3.66
C SER A 117 1.89 -6.21 -2.38
N THR A 118 1.06 -5.19 -2.52
CA THR A 118 0.38 -4.53 -1.42
C THR A 118 -1.05 -4.14 -1.78
N SER A 119 -1.89 -4.06 -0.76
CA SER A 119 -3.29 -3.66 -0.86
C SER A 119 -3.67 -2.76 0.32
N PRO A 120 -4.02 -1.48 0.08
CA PRO A 120 -4.43 -0.58 1.16
C PRO A 120 -5.87 -0.86 1.59
N ALA A 121 -6.10 -0.89 2.90
CA ALA A 121 -7.43 -0.85 3.49
C ALA A 121 -7.80 0.61 3.83
N VAL A 122 -8.92 1.07 3.26
CA VAL A 122 -9.47 2.41 3.50
C VAL A 122 -10.95 2.30 3.86
N VAL A 123 -11.41 3.18 4.74
CA VAL A 123 -12.80 3.19 5.22
C VAL A 123 -13.46 4.51 4.85
N PHE A 124 -14.69 4.42 4.37
CA PHE A 124 -15.56 5.54 4.05
C PHE A 124 -16.74 5.53 5.03
N LEU A 125 -16.75 6.44 6.00
CA LEU A 125 -17.87 6.55 6.94
C LEU A 125 -19.06 7.30 6.34
N ASP A 126 -18.81 8.18 5.36
CA ASP A 126 -19.85 8.81 4.55
C ASP A 126 -20.09 7.97 3.28
N PRO A 127 -21.28 7.35 3.11
CA PRO A 127 -21.61 6.61 1.89
C PRO A 127 -21.60 7.47 0.62
N ALA A 128 -21.73 8.80 0.73
CA ALA A 128 -21.67 9.70 -0.41
C ALA A 128 -20.29 9.72 -1.10
N GLU A 129 -19.24 9.30 -0.39
CA GLU A 129 -17.87 9.14 -0.93
C GLU A 129 -17.73 7.87 -1.78
N LEU A 130 -18.77 7.05 -1.92
CA LEU A 130 -18.77 5.85 -2.73
C LEU A 130 -19.85 5.93 -3.80
N ASN A 131 -19.45 6.07 -5.06
CA ASN A 131 -20.37 6.02 -6.18
C ASN A 131 -20.19 4.71 -6.95
N VAL A 132 -21.27 3.94 -7.09
CA VAL A 132 -21.28 2.68 -7.84
C VAL A 132 -22.18 2.84 -9.05
N THR A 133 -21.62 2.64 -10.23
CA THR A 133 -22.34 2.66 -11.50
C THR A 133 -22.13 1.36 -12.27
N ARG A 134 -23.03 1.08 -13.21
CA ARG A 134 -22.90 -0.02 -14.16
C ARG A 134 -22.76 0.53 -15.56
N LEU A 135 -21.75 0.06 -16.28
CA LEU A 135 -21.57 0.37 -17.68
C LEU A 135 -22.67 -0.33 -18.52
N PRO A 136 -22.97 0.16 -19.73
CA PRO A 136 -23.90 -0.52 -20.65
C PRO A 136 -23.50 -1.97 -20.97
N SER A 137 -22.21 -2.30 -20.86
CA SER A 137 -21.63 -3.64 -20.99
C SER A 137 -21.93 -4.57 -19.80
N GLY A 138 -22.48 -4.06 -18.70
CA GLY A 138 -22.82 -4.80 -17.48
C GLY A 138 -21.73 -4.78 -16.40
N GLU A 139 -20.55 -4.27 -16.72
CA GLU A 139 -19.43 -4.13 -15.79
C GLU A 139 -19.75 -3.10 -14.70
N VAL A 140 -19.35 -3.40 -13.46
CA VAL A 140 -19.51 -2.49 -12.31
C VAL A 140 -18.28 -1.59 -12.22
N VAL A 141 -18.50 -0.29 -12.02
CA VAL A 141 -17.46 0.69 -11.73
C VAL A 141 -17.77 1.32 -10.38
N ARG A 142 -16.80 1.27 -9.48
CA ARG A 142 -16.84 1.95 -8.18
C ARG A 142 -15.88 3.13 -8.20
N ILE A 143 -16.41 4.33 -8.02
CA ILE A 143 -15.63 5.54 -7.81
C ILE A 143 -15.50 5.73 -6.30
N GLU A 144 -14.25 5.75 -5.82
CA GLU A 144 -13.91 6.00 -4.43
C GLU A 144 -13.51 7.47 -4.26
N GLY A 145 -14.17 8.16 -3.35
CA GLY A 145 -13.93 9.55 -2.97
C GLY A 145 -12.91 9.68 -1.84
N ARG A 146 -13.10 10.61 -0.91
CA ARG A 146 -12.19 10.87 0.21
C ARG A 146 -12.38 9.83 1.32
N PRO A 147 -11.38 8.98 1.60
CA PRO A 147 -11.51 8.03 2.70
C PRO A 147 -11.45 8.75 4.03
N THR A 148 -12.28 8.32 4.98
CA THR A 148 -12.30 8.81 6.36
C THR A 148 -11.12 8.24 7.15
N ILE A 149 -10.80 6.96 6.96
CA ILE A 149 -9.70 6.26 7.65
C ILE A 149 -8.82 5.57 6.61
N ILE A 150 -7.51 5.68 6.79
CA ILE A 150 -6.50 4.82 6.15
C ILE A 150 -6.08 3.85 7.24
N ASP A 151 -6.51 2.60 7.13
CA ASP A 151 -6.51 1.66 8.25
C ASP A 151 -5.18 0.90 8.35
N HIS A 152 -4.84 0.15 7.31
CA HIS A 152 -3.61 -0.62 7.22
C HIS A 152 -3.16 -0.80 5.77
N LEU A 153 -1.91 -1.21 5.61
CA LEU A 153 -1.37 -1.69 4.34
C LEU A 153 -1.16 -3.20 4.44
N ALA A 154 -1.93 -3.99 3.67
CA ALA A 154 -1.73 -5.42 3.62
C ALA A 154 -0.63 -5.79 2.62
N VAL A 155 0.26 -6.67 3.01
CA VAL A 155 1.19 -7.39 2.14
C VAL A 155 0.45 -8.58 1.52
N VAL A 156 0.41 -8.63 0.19
CA VAL A 156 -0.41 -9.61 -0.57
C VAL A 156 0.36 -10.17 -1.77
N PRO A 157 -0.01 -11.37 -2.29
CA PRO A 157 0.61 -11.92 -3.49
C PRO A 157 0.37 -11.06 -4.74
N LEU A 158 -0.82 -10.47 -4.85
CA LEU A 158 -1.22 -9.63 -5.97
C LEU A 158 -2.12 -8.50 -5.47
N GLY A 159 -1.67 -7.27 -5.69
CA GLY A 159 -2.37 -6.06 -5.32
C GLY A 159 -3.24 -5.54 -6.46
N VAL A 160 -4.35 -4.90 -6.12
CA VAL A 160 -5.23 -4.27 -7.13
C VAL A 160 -4.47 -3.21 -7.93
N TRP A 161 -3.52 -2.51 -7.32
CA TRP A 161 -2.76 -1.46 -8.00
C TRP A 161 -1.63 -1.96 -8.90
N ASP A 162 -1.43 -3.28 -9.00
CA ASP A 162 -0.58 -3.86 -10.04
C ASP A 162 -1.20 -3.74 -11.44
N LYS A 163 -2.49 -3.37 -11.52
CA LYS A 163 -3.22 -3.11 -12.78
C LYS A 163 -3.11 -4.27 -13.78
N GLY A 164 -3.09 -5.50 -13.28
CA GLY A 164 -2.98 -6.72 -14.09
C GLY A 164 -1.58 -7.01 -14.64
N THR A 165 -0.56 -6.29 -14.16
CA THR A 165 0.86 -6.56 -14.45
C THR A 165 1.50 -7.37 -13.33
N ASP A 166 2.80 -7.68 -13.48
CA ASP A 166 3.56 -8.36 -12.42
C ASP A 166 3.47 -7.61 -11.08
N PRO A 167 3.35 -8.34 -9.95
CA PRO A 167 3.40 -7.77 -8.60
C PRO A 167 4.56 -6.80 -8.42
N LYS A 168 4.23 -5.53 -8.18
CA LYS A 168 5.19 -4.42 -8.08
C LYS A 168 4.93 -3.51 -6.89
N GLY A 169 4.08 -3.94 -5.96
CA GLY A 169 3.78 -3.20 -4.74
C GLY A 169 4.93 -3.17 -3.73
N ILE A 170 5.90 -4.10 -3.80
CA ILE A 170 7.10 -4.08 -2.97
C ILE A 170 8.34 -4.01 -3.85
N ARG A 171 9.24 -3.04 -3.58
CA ARG A 171 10.48 -2.87 -4.35
C ARG A 171 11.61 -3.68 -3.73
N MET A 172 12.01 -4.71 -4.46
CA MET A 172 13.17 -5.57 -4.16
C MET A 172 14.26 -5.29 -5.20
N ASN A 173 14.88 -4.11 -5.13
CA ASN A 173 16.00 -3.80 -6.02
C ASN A 173 17.27 -4.40 -5.43
N GLN A 174 17.71 -5.53 -5.99
CA GLN A 174 19.11 -5.96 -5.90
C GLN A 174 19.98 -4.89 -6.60
N SER A 175 21.14 -4.63 -6.00
CA SER A 175 22.20 -3.70 -6.45
C SER A 175 22.33 -3.52 -7.96
#